data_AF-A0A519T1T8-F1
#
_entry.id   AF-A0A519T1T8-F1
#
_cell.length_a   1.000
_cell.length_b   1.000
_cell.length_c   1.000
_cell.angle_alpha   90.00
_cell.angle_beta   90.00
_cell.angle_gamma   90.00
#
_symmetry.space_group_name_H-M   'P 1'
#
loop_
_entity.id
_entity.type
_entity.pdbx_description
1 polymer ?
#
loop_
_entity_poly.entity_id
_entity_poly.type
_entity_poly.pdbx_seq_one_letter_code
_entity_poly.pdbx_strand_id
1 'polypeptide(L)'
;MPYTAYSTDDFLADESFQSFVIDHDPAASQFWRTWVAQHPTKQAGFDEAVALLQLLATGQSPALPPSLKQVETVKLWDALRAAPTRQPPPMLRVGQRARRWAGAALGALALGFAGLGLWQRAAIAPVPAWTNYATKAGERRELT
;
A
#
# COMPACT_ATOMS: atom_id res chain seq x y z
N MET A 1 19.50 18.97 -14.20
CA MET A 1 19.60 18.99 -12.72
C MET A 1 21.07 18.78 -12.36
N PRO A 2 21.73 19.73 -11.66
CA PRO A 2 23.18 19.74 -11.54
C PRO A 2 23.67 18.89 -10.35
N TYR A 3 24.37 17.79 -10.62
CA TYR A 3 25.04 16.90 -9.65
C TYR A 3 26.26 17.55 -8.97
N THR A 4 26.17 18.82 -8.59
CA THR A 4 27.30 19.64 -8.11
C THR A 4 27.46 19.61 -6.58
N ALA A 5 26.49 19.06 -5.86
CA ALA A 5 26.43 19.09 -4.40
C ALA A 5 26.26 17.70 -3.78
N TYR A 6 26.93 16.68 -4.31
CA TYR A 6 27.03 15.40 -3.59
C TYR A 6 27.83 15.62 -2.30
N SER A 7 27.16 15.51 -1.16
CA SER A 7 27.72 15.60 0.19
C SER A 7 28.10 14.21 0.72
N THR A 8 28.89 14.14 1.79
CA THR A 8 29.20 12.87 2.49
C THR A 8 27.92 12.11 2.85
N ASP A 9 26.87 12.83 3.26
CA ASP A 9 25.56 12.25 3.59
C ASP A 9 24.84 11.62 2.40
N ASP A 10 25.02 12.17 1.19
CA ASP A 10 24.40 11.62 -0.02
C ASP A 10 25.04 10.27 -0.40
N PHE A 11 26.36 10.12 -0.19
CA PHE A 11 27.03 8.84 -0.35
C PHE A 11 26.55 7.82 0.68
N LEU A 12 26.40 8.23 1.94
CA LEU A 12 25.91 7.34 2.99
C LEU A 12 24.45 6.92 2.75
N ALA A 13 23.64 7.74 2.09
CA ALA A 13 22.25 7.41 1.77
C ALA A 13 22.08 6.56 0.49
N ASP A 14 23.11 6.43 -0.34
CA ASP A 14 23.03 5.71 -1.62
C ASP A 14 23.24 4.19 -1.44
N GLU A 15 22.20 3.40 -1.70
CA GLU A 15 22.23 1.93 -1.61
C GLU A 15 23.29 1.29 -2.52
N SER A 16 23.56 1.89 -3.68
CA SER A 16 24.57 1.40 -4.62
C SER A 16 25.99 1.70 -4.12
N PHE A 17 26.18 2.80 -3.39
CA PHE A 17 27.43 3.13 -2.71
C PHE A 17 27.66 2.21 -1.50
N GLN A 18 26.62 1.97 -0.71
CA GLN A 18 26.69 1.03 0.42
C GLN A 18 27.06 -0.38 -0.05
N SER A 19 26.43 -0.85 -1.13
CA SER A 19 26.70 -2.16 -1.74
C SER A 19 28.12 -2.27 -2.29
N PHE A 20 28.67 -1.18 -2.83
CA PHE A 20 30.07 -1.12 -3.28
C PHE A 20 31.06 -1.29 -2.12
N VAL A 21 30.80 -0.66 -0.98
CA VAL A 21 31.73 -0.67 0.17
C VAL A 21 31.57 -1.93 1.03
N ILE A 22 30.36 -2.49 1.15
CA ILE A 22 30.07 -3.64 2.03
C ILE A 22 30.14 -4.97 1.29
N ASP A 23 29.49 -5.09 0.13
CA ASP A 23 29.14 -6.39 -0.48
C ASP A 23 29.94 -6.69 -1.77
N HIS A 24 30.88 -5.80 -2.13
CA HIS A 24 31.79 -5.96 -3.26
C HIS A 24 31.09 -6.34 -4.59
N ASP A 25 29.92 -5.76 -4.87
CA ASP A 25 29.28 -5.93 -6.19
C ASP A 25 30.25 -5.44 -7.30
N PRO A 26 30.63 -6.31 -8.26
CA PRO A 26 31.53 -5.94 -9.35
C PRO A 26 31.02 -4.79 -10.22
N ALA A 27 29.70 -4.68 -10.40
CA ALA A 27 29.08 -3.65 -11.22
C ALA A 27 29.11 -2.28 -10.53
N ALA A 28 28.71 -2.23 -9.24
CA ALA A 28 28.85 -1.03 -8.41
C ALA A 28 30.32 -0.59 -8.28
N SER A 29 31.25 -1.55 -8.20
CA SER A 29 32.69 -1.29 -8.12
C SER A 29 33.26 -0.56 -9.33
N GLN A 30 32.79 -0.85 -10.55
CA GLN A 30 33.29 -0.19 -11.74
C GLN A 30 32.78 1.25 -11.84
N PHE A 31 31.52 1.49 -11.49
CA PHE A 31 30.91 2.81 -11.50
C PHE A 31 31.61 3.76 -10.51
N TRP A 32 31.72 3.38 -9.23
CA TRP A 32 32.27 4.26 -8.20
C TRP A 32 33.78 4.51 -8.38
N ARG A 33 34.55 3.53 -8.89
CA ARG A 33 35.96 3.74 -9.27
C ARG A 33 36.12 4.73 -10.42
N THR A 34 35.22 4.68 -11.39
CA THR A 34 35.23 5.61 -12.53
C THR A 34 34.81 7.01 -12.07
N TRP A 35 33.82 7.08 -11.19
CA TRP A 35 33.28 8.33 -10.66
C TRP A 35 34.31 9.09 -9.82
N VAL A 36 35.00 8.43 -8.87
CA VAL A 36 36.02 9.08 -8.04
C VAL A 36 37.20 9.59 -8.87
N ALA A 37 37.58 8.86 -9.94
CA ALA A 37 38.63 9.28 -10.87
C ALA A 37 38.25 10.54 -11.67
N GLN A 38 36.96 10.76 -11.95
CA GLN A 38 36.45 11.92 -12.66
C GLN A 38 36.18 13.13 -11.74
N HIS A 39 36.10 12.90 -10.42
CA HIS A 39 35.77 13.92 -9.43
C HIS A 39 36.79 13.98 -8.27
N PRO A 40 38.08 14.30 -8.54
CA PRO A 40 39.12 14.32 -7.52
C PRO A 40 38.84 15.30 -6.38
N THR A 41 38.11 16.40 -6.63
CA THR A 41 37.69 17.37 -5.60
C THR A 41 36.74 16.77 -4.56
N LYS A 42 36.06 15.67 -4.89
CA LYS A 42 35.11 14.96 -4.00
C LYS A 42 35.74 13.75 -3.31
N GLN A 43 37.01 13.46 -3.57
CA GLN A 43 37.73 12.33 -3.01
C GLN A 43 37.74 12.36 -1.47
N ALA A 44 37.92 13.54 -0.87
CA ALA A 44 37.94 13.65 0.60
C ALA A 44 36.61 13.22 1.25
N GLY A 45 35.46 13.63 0.69
CA GLY A 45 34.15 13.21 1.19
C GLY A 45 33.81 11.76 0.85
N PHE A 46 34.30 11.27 -0.28
CA PHE A 46 34.20 9.86 -0.66
C PHE A 46 34.94 8.96 0.34
N ASP A 47 36.21 9.29 0.64
CA ASP A 47 37.04 8.53 1.57
C ASP A 47 36.48 8.58 3.01
N GLU A 48 35.92 9.72 3.42
CA GLU A 48 35.22 9.87 4.70
C GLU A 48 33.97 8.97 4.78
N ALA A 49 33.12 8.97 3.74
CA ALA A 49 31.95 8.11 3.68
C ALA A 49 32.33 6.62 3.69
N VAL A 50 33.39 6.22 2.98
CA VAL A 50 33.92 4.85 3.02
C VAL A 50 34.36 4.48 4.44
N ALA A 51 35.11 5.35 5.12
CA ALA A 51 35.61 5.09 6.47
C ALA A 51 34.45 4.94 7.48
N LEU A 52 33.45 5.81 7.40
CA LEU A 52 32.26 5.74 8.25
C LEU A 52 31.46 4.46 8.00
N LEU A 53 31.24 4.09 6.74
CA LEU A 53 30.48 2.90 6.40
C LEU A 53 31.21 1.62 6.83
N GLN A 54 32.54 1.56 6.70
CA GLN A 54 33.35 0.45 7.19
C GLN A 54 33.31 0.36 8.73
N LEU A 55 33.34 1.49 9.43
CA LEU A 55 33.19 1.53 10.89
C LEU A 55 31.81 0.99 11.34
N LEU A 56 30.75 1.36 10.62
CA LEU A 56 29.39 0.87 10.88
C LEU A 56 29.25 -0.63 10.55
N ALA A 57 29.78 -1.07 9.41
CA ALA A 57 29.75 -2.46 8.98
C ALA A 57 30.54 -3.40 9.92
N THR A 58 31.68 -2.93 10.44
CA THR A 58 32.46 -3.69 11.43
C THR A 58 31.78 -3.73 12.81
N GLY A 59 30.99 -2.71 13.15
CA GLY A 59 30.16 -2.69 14.36
C GLY A 59 28.88 -3.53 14.25
N GLN A 60 28.39 -3.78 13.04
CA GLN A 60 27.14 -4.49 12.78
C GLN A 60 27.39 -5.82 12.05
N SER A 61 27.37 -6.89 12.84
CA SER A 61 27.43 -8.31 12.45
C SER A 61 28.84 -8.87 12.27
N PRO A 62 29.26 -9.77 13.18
CA PRO A 62 30.26 -10.77 12.82
C PRO A 62 29.79 -11.47 11.54
N ALA A 63 30.68 -11.61 10.55
CA ALA A 63 30.44 -12.48 9.42
C ALA A 63 30.08 -13.86 9.97
N LEU A 64 28.79 -14.19 9.95
CA LEU A 64 28.30 -15.47 10.45
C LEU A 64 29.02 -16.57 9.67
N PRO A 65 29.65 -17.54 10.36
CA PRO A 65 30.33 -18.64 9.71
C PRO A 65 29.39 -19.28 8.67
N PRO A 66 29.88 -19.63 7.47
CA PRO A 66 29.05 -20.23 6.43
C PRO A 66 28.33 -21.50 6.93
N SER A 67 28.91 -22.20 7.91
CA SER A 67 28.30 -23.35 8.60
C SER A 67 27.03 -22.99 9.37
N LEU A 68 26.97 -21.84 10.03
CA LEU A 68 25.78 -21.37 10.76
C LEU A 68 24.65 -20.99 9.81
N LYS A 69 24.98 -20.32 8.69
CA LYS A 69 23.99 -20.03 7.64
C LYS A 69 23.39 -21.32 7.06
N GLN A 70 24.22 -22.34 6.82
CA GLN A 70 23.77 -23.64 6.29
C GLN A 70 22.87 -24.40 7.27
N VAL A 71 23.17 -24.34 8.57
CA VAL A 71 22.35 -24.98 9.60
C VAL A 71 20.96 -24.33 9.69
N GLU A 72 20.88 -23.00 9.63
CA GLU A 72 19.59 -22.29 9.67
C GLU A 72 18.77 -22.50 8.40
N THR A 73 19.39 -22.54 7.22
CA THR A 73 18.66 -22.83 5.98
C THR A 73 18.11 -24.26 5.98
N VAL A 74 18.86 -25.25 6.47
CA VAL A 74 18.37 -26.63 6.60
C VAL A 74 17.19 -26.70 7.57
N LYS A 75 17.24 -26.03 8.72
CA LYS A 75 16.11 -25.96 9.67
C LYS A 75 14.86 -25.35 9.05
N LEU A 76 15.01 -24.28 8.25
CA LEU A 76 13.89 -23.65 7.56
C LEU A 76 13.29 -24.59 6.50
N TRP A 77 14.13 -25.26 5.72
CA TRP A 77 13.68 -26.26 4.75
C TRP A 77 13.03 -27.47 5.40
N ASP A 78 13.48 -27.88 6.58
CA ASP A 78 12.86 -28.93 7.37
C ASP A 78 11.53 -28.49 7.98
N ALA A 79 11.40 -27.24 8.44
CA ALA A 79 10.15 -26.68 8.91
C ALA A 79 9.10 -26.52 7.79
N LEU A 80 9.53 -26.21 6.56
CA LEU A 80 8.66 -26.14 5.39
C LEU A 80 8.23 -27.52 4.88
N ARG A 81 9.13 -28.52 4.96
CA ARG A 81 8.85 -29.92 4.57
C ARG A 81 8.06 -30.68 5.64
N ALA A 82 8.26 -30.35 6.91
CA ALA A 82 7.39 -30.72 8.01
C ALA A 82 6.09 -29.92 7.84
N ALA A 83 5.29 -30.32 6.84
CA ALA A 83 3.99 -29.75 6.55
C ALA A 83 3.28 -29.44 7.87
N PRO A 84 2.74 -28.22 8.05
CA PRO A 84 2.02 -27.89 9.27
C PRO A 84 0.94 -28.97 9.38
N THR A 85 1.00 -29.75 10.46
CA THR A 85 -0.13 -30.55 10.87
C THR A 85 -1.30 -29.59 10.81
N ARG A 86 -2.22 -29.83 9.87
CA ARG A 86 -3.44 -29.03 9.70
C ARG A 86 -4.17 -29.14 11.03
N GLN A 87 -3.85 -28.24 11.95
CA GLN A 87 -4.74 -27.95 13.06
C GLN A 87 -6.02 -27.52 12.37
N PRO A 88 -7.14 -28.26 12.53
CA PRO A 88 -8.39 -27.84 11.96
C PRO A 88 -8.60 -26.39 12.40
N PRO A 89 -8.90 -25.47 11.47
CA PRO A 89 -9.02 -24.05 11.80
C PRO A 89 -9.93 -23.94 13.02
N PRO A 90 -9.59 -23.12 14.04
CA PRO A 90 -10.41 -22.99 15.22
C PRO A 90 -11.80 -22.57 14.73
N MET A 91 -12.73 -23.51 14.76
CA MET A 91 -14.09 -23.23 14.33
C MET A 91 -14.62 -22.26 15.36
N LEU A 92 -14.66 -20.97 15.00
CA LEU A 92 -15.35 -19.96 15.76
C LEU A 92 -16.77 -20.48 15.93
N ARG A 93 -17.09 -20.96 17.14
CA ARG A 93 -18.44 -21.31 17.54
C ARG A 93 -19.22 -20.02 17.60
N VAL A 94 -19.65 -19.54 16.44
CA VAL A 94 -20.61 -18.44 16.34
C VAL A 94 -21.86 -18.93 17.05
N GLY A 95 -22.09 -18.38 18.25
CA GLY A 95 -23.20 -18.81 19.08
C GLY A 95 -24.51 -18.67 18.31
N GLN A 96 -25.37 -19.69 18.38
CA GLN A 96 -26.68 -19.76 17.72
C GLN A 96 -27.53 -18.48 17.90
N ARG A 97 -27.31 -17.74 18.99
CA ARG A 97 -27.90 -16.42 19.24
C ARG A 97 -27.48 -15.35 18.22
N ALA A 98 -26.19 -15.22 17.86
CA ALA A 98 -25.73 -14.23 16.89
C ALA A 98 -26.37 -14.42 15.51
N ARG A 99 -26.58 -15.69 15.11
CA ARG A 99 -27.27 -16.03 13.85
C ARG A 99 -28.76 -15.67 13.86
N ARG A 100 -29.41 -15.68 15.04
CA ARG A 100 -30.81 -15.26 15.20
C ARG A 100 -30.98 -13.74 15.11
N TRP A 101 -30.01 -12.97 15.60
CA TRP A 101 -30.05 -11.50 15.50
C TRP A 101 -29.68 -10.97 14.11
N ALA A 102 -28.86 -11.72 13.34
CA ALA A 102 -28.54 -11.36 11.95
C ALA A 102 -29.78 -11.31 11.03
N GLY A 103 -30.76 -12.19 11.25
CA GLY A 103 -32.02 -12.17 10.49
C GLY A 103 -32.91 -10.97 10.83
N ALA A 104 -32.89 -10.52 12.09
CA ALA A 104 -33.68 -9.37 12.54
C ALA A 104 -33.19 -8.05 11.94
N ALA A 105 -31.87 -7.88 11.79
CA ALA A 105 -31.28 -6.68 11.19
C ALA A 105 -31.65 -6.50 9.70
N LEU A 106 -31.66 -7.60 8.94
CA LEU A 106 -32.09 -7.59 7.54
C LEU A 106 -33.59 -7.27 7.39
N GLY A 107 -34.43 -7.81 8.27
CA GLY A 107 -35.85 -7.50 8.30
C GLY A 107 -36.13 -6.02 8.60
N ALA A 108 -35.44 -5.44 9.59
CA ALA A 108 -35.59 -4.03 9.95
C ALA A 108 -35.14 -3.09 8.83
N LEU A 109 -34.03 -3.40 8.14
CA LEU A 109 -33.58 -2.66 6.97
C LEU A 109 -34.59 -2.72 5.82
N ALA A 110 -35.12 -3.91 5.49
CA ALA A 110 -36.11 -4.06 4.44
C ALA A 110 -37.41 -3.28 4.73
N LEU A 111 -37.88 -3.31 5.98
CA LEU A 111 -39.04 -2.52 6.42
C LEU A 111 -38.76 -1.01 6.37
N GLY A 112 -37.56 -0.58 6.77
CA GLY A 112 -37.14 0.83 6.67
C GLY A 112 -37.11 1.32 5.22
N PHE A 113 -36.51 0.55 4.31
CA PHE A 113 -36.47 0.88 2.88
C PHE A 113 -37.86 0.85 2.22
N ALA A 114 -38.70 -0.13 2.56
CA ALA A 114 -40.07 -0.19 2.06
C ALA A 114 -40.92 1.01 2.55
N GLY A 115 -40.78 1.39 3.82
CA GLY A 115 -41.44 2.57 4.38
C GLY A 115 -40.99 3.87 3.71
N LEU A 116 -39.67 4.04 3.51
CA LEU A 116 -39.11 5.19 2.79
C LEU A 116 -39.57 5.26 1.34
N GLY A 117 -39.62 4.13 0.63
CA GLY A 117 -40.06 4.08 -0.77
C GLY A 117 -41.55 4.42 -0.93
N LEU A 118 -42.41 3.93 -0.03
CA LEU A 118 -43.83 4.30 -0.02
C LEU A 118 -44.03 5.79 0.28
N TRP A 119 -43.25 6.34 1.21
CA TRP A 119 -43.32 7.76 1.55
C TRP A 119 -42.85 8.65 0.39
N GLN A 120 -41.77 8.28 -0.29
CA GLN A 120 -41.31 9.01 -1.49
C GLN A 120 -42.34 8.96 -2.62
N ARG A 121 -43.02 7.83 -2.84
CA ARG A 121 -44.10 7.73 -3.84
C ARG A 121 -45.31 8.59 -3.49
N ALA A 122 -45.63 8.73 -2.20
CA ALA A 122 -46.70 9.63 -1.75
C ALA A 122 -46.29 11.11 -1.80
N ALA A 123 -45.00 11.42 -1.63
CA ALA A 123 -44.47 12.78 -1.65
C ALA A 123 -44.18 13.33 -3.06
N ILE A 124 -44.11 12.47 -4.08
CA ILE A 124 -44.08 12.92 -5.48
C ILE A 124 -45.50 13.36 -5.85
N ALA A 125 -45.76 14.65 -5.70
CA ALA A 125 -46.96 15.28 -6.25
C ALA A 125 -46.99 15.04 -7.77
N PRO A 126 -48.14 14.64 -8.35
CA PRO A 126 -48.26 14.53 -9.80
C PRO A 126 -47.93 15.89 -10.42
N VAL A 127 -46.96 15.89 -11.34
CA VAL A 127 -46.56 17.08 -12.10
C VAL A 127 -47.83 17.72 -12.66
N PRO A 128 -48.08 19.02 -12.44
CA PRO A 128 -49.29 19.65 -12.97
C PRO A 128 -49.28 19.47 -14.48
N ALA A 129 -50.27 18.74 -14.99
CA ALA A 129 -50.49 18.59 -16.41
C ALA A 129 -50.82 19.98 -16.96
N TRP A 130 -49.85 20.63 -17.60
CA TRP A 130 -50.09 21.89 -18.30
C TRP A 130 -51.17 21.63 -19.35
N THR A 131 -52.37 22.14 -19.11
CA THR A 131 -53.42 22.17 -20.09
C THR A 131 -53.07 23.26 -21.10
N ASN A 132 -52.52 22.86 -22.23
CA ASN A 132 -52.26 23.77 -23.34
C ASN A 132 -53.60 24.18 -23.96
N TYR A 133 -54.05 25.40 -23.68
CA TYR A 133 -55.20 26.00 -24.35
C TYR A 133 -54.72 26.61 -25.66
N ALA A 134 -54.89 25.87 -26.76
CA ALA A 134 -54.71 26.42 -28.10
C ALA A 134 -56.00 27.12 -28.54
N THR A 135 -56.00 28.45 -28.52
CA THR A 135 -57.08 29.26 -29.11
C THR A 135 -56.71 29.61 -30.56
N LYS A 136 -57.66 29.49 -31.50
CA LYS A 136 -57.46 30.03 -32.86
C LYS A 136 -57.55 31.55 -32.83
N ALA A 137 -56.82 32.21 -33.73
CA ALA A 137 -56.79 33.67 -33.84
C ALA A 137 -58.21 34.24 -34.04
N GLY A 138 -58.72 34.94 -33.03
CA GLY A 138 -60.03 35.63 -33.06
C GLY A 138 -61.07 35.15 -32.04
N GLU A 139 -60.83 34.07 -31.29
CA GLU A 139 -61.79 33.57 -30.31
C GLU A 139 -61.48 34.11 -28.90
N ARG A 140 -62.41 34.87 -28.30
CA ARG A 140 -62.39 35.24 -26.88
C ARG A 140 -63.32 34.31 -26.11
N ARG A 141 -62.82 33.66 -25.06
CA ARG A 141 -63.64 32.96 -24.07
C ARG A 141 -63.37 33.56 -22.70
N GLU A 142 -64.42 33.98 -22.01
CA GLU A 142 -64.34 34.44 -20.63
C GLU A 142 -64.22 33.22 -19.71
N LEU A 143 -63.22 33.25 -18.82
CA LEU A 143 -63.03 32.27 -17.77
C LEU A 143 -63.85 32.74 -16.55
N THR A 144 -64.85 31.95 -16.14
CA THR A 144 -65.50 32.09 -14.83
C THR A 144 -64.95 31.00 -13.90
#